data_AF-A0A959P7S9-F1
#
_entry.id   AF-A0A959P7S9-F1
#
_cell.length_a   1.000
_cell.length_b   1.000
_cell.length_c   1.000
_cell.angle_alpha   90.00
_cell.angle_beta   90.00
_cell.angle_gamma   90.00
#
_symmetry.space_group_name_H-M   'P 1'
#
loop_
_entity.id
_entity.type
_entity.pdbx_description
1 polymer ?
#
loop_
_entity_poly.entity_id
_entity_poly.type
_entity_poly.pdbx_seq_one_letter_code
_entity_poly.pdbx_strand_id
1 'polypeptide(L)'
;MKPFITILIILLSFSAFATNDVHGVKDEHEVRLISDNKRTPDAQYQHYLRNQPNWQNFLTQHGTWYVHFNEANGKPHKAFGKPIVVPGSDAIAKADYFVEEMLNGFNIPSTNLLFVNSTRNNHAQHVFYKQQVNGRDVLNSRLSVRLTTTGEVVGFSADVYSNLSVENPSMSASEASAAAIAGLDVEILNVDAQSDWKVLALPKYRTKEMNFRPVYEVLVYTKNEDNIPAN
;
A
#
# COMPACT_ATOMS: atom_id res chain seq x y z
N MET A 1 -73.83 32.34 -15.50
CA MET A 1 -73.66 31.03 -14.84
C MET A 1 -72.25 30.55 -15.13
N LYS A 2 -71.42 30.38 -14.09
CA LYS A 2 -70.13 29.67 -14.16
C LYS A 2 -70.43 28.16 -14.27
N PRO A 3 -69.48 27.36 -14.76
CA PRO A 3 -68.69 26.65 -13.77
C PRO A 3 -67.19 26.79 -13.98
N PHE A 4 -66.51 26.95 -12.84
CA PHE A 4 -65.08 26.82 -12.66
C PHE A 4 -64.64 25.40 -13.02
N ILE A 5 -63.57 25.27 -13.80
CA ILE A 5 -62.78 24.04 -13.85
C ILE A 5 -61.42 24.39 -13.27
N THR A 6 -61.28 24.12 -11.97
CA THR A 6 -60.02 24.17 -11.24
C THR A 6 -59.27 22.88 -11.55
N ILE A 7 -58.18 22.96 -12.34
CA ILE A 7 -57.26 21.84 -12.50
C ILE A 7 -56.23 21.95 -11.36
N LEU A 8 -56.43 21.14 -10.32
CA LEU A 8 -55.48 20.93 -9.24
C LEU A 8 -54.48 19.85 -9.68
N ILE A 9 -53.28 20.25 -10.08
CA ILE A 9 -52.19 19.31 -10.34
C ILE A 9 -51.60 18.89 -9.00
N ILE A 10 -51.92 17.68 -8.56
CA ILE A 10 -51.29 17.03 -7.40
C ILE A 10 -49.91 16.56 -7.86
N LEU A 11 -48.87 17.30 -7.47
CA LEU A 11 -47.49 16.83 -7.48
C LEU A 11 -47.35 15.72 -6.43
N LEU A 12 -47.55 14.47 -6.84
CA LEU A 12 -47.10 13.30 -6.10
C LEU A 12 -45.57 13.27 -6.16
N SER A 13 -44.92 13.85 -5.15
CA SER A 13 -43.53 13.58 -4.86
C SER A 13 -43.41 12.11 -4.48
N PHE A 14 -43.05 11.26 -5.43
CA PHE A 14 -42.48 9.96 -5.12
C PHE A 14 -41.19 10.22 -4.35
N SER A 15 -41.25 10.10 -3.02
CA SER A 15 -40.07 9.82 -2.21
C SER A 15 -39.59 8.43 -2.62
N ALA A 16 -38.77 8.36 -3.67
CA ALA A 16 -37.94 7.20 -3.88
C ALA A 16 -37.01 7.12 -2.68
N PHE A 17 -37.37 6.31 -1.69
CA PHE A 17 -36.41 5.83 -0.72
C PHE A 17 -35.44 4.96 -1.50
N ALA A 18 -34.36 5.56 -1.97
CA ALA A 18 -33.17 4.82 -2.33
C ALA A 18 -32.60 4.23 -1.03
N THR A 19 -33.08 3.06 -0.62
CA THR A 19 -32.33 2.21 0.30
C THR A 19 -31.34 1.41 -0.51
N ASN A 20 -30.37 2.11 -1.09
CA ASN A 20 -29.06 1.50 -1.30
C ASN A 20 -28.17 2.25 -0.33
N ASP A 21 -27.98 1.66 0.85
CA ASP A 21 -26.88 2.07 1.69
C ASP A 21 -25.61 1.95 0.83
N VAL A 22 -25.07 3.09 0.40
CA VAL A 22 -23.81 3.17 -0.34
C VAL A 22 -22.65 2.72 0.55
N HIS A 23 -22.89 2.64 1.86
CA HIS A 23 -22.07 1.89 2.76
C HIS A 23 -22.56 0.44 2.71
N GLY A 24 -21.84 -0.40 1.98
CA GLY A 24 -22.00 -1.85 2.11
C GLY A 24 -22.07 -2.20 3.59
N VAL A 25 -23.00 -3.08 3.94
CA VAL A 25 -23.21 -3.57 5.31
C VAL A 25 -21.85 -3.78 5.95
N LYS A 26 -21.60 -3.09 7.07
CA LYS A 26 -20.35 -3.26 7.81
C LYS A 26 -20.26 -4.73 8.19
N ASP A 27 -19.28 -5.41 7.62
CA ASP A 27 -18.98 -6.78 7.92
C ASP A 27 -18.56 -6.90 9.39
N GLU A 28 -19.36 -7.65 10.17
CA GLU A 28 -19.15 -7.85 11.60
C GLU A 28 -17.96 -8.76 11.90
N HIS A 29 -17.53 -9.56 10.92
CA HIS A 29 -16.39 -10.47 10.99
C HIS A 29 -15.11 -9.83 10.41
N GLU A 30 -15.17 -8.58 9.94
CA GLU A 30 -14.01 -7.92 9.33
C GLU A 30 -12.89 -7.66 10.34
N VAL A 31 -11.79 -8.41 10.20
CA VAL A 31 -10.55 -8.17 10.95
C VAL A 31 -9.54 -7.46 10.04
N ARG A 32 -9.29 -6.17 10.31
CA ARG A 32 -8.29 -5.38 9.57
C ARG A 32 -6.97 -5.32 10.32
N LEU A 33 -5.88 -5.47 9.57
CA LEU A 33 -4.54 -5.20 10.10
C LEU A 33 -4.35 -3.73 10.52
N ILE A 34 -4.85 -2.80 9.70
CA ILE A 34 -4.82 -1.37 9.96
C ILE A 34 -6.22 -0.95 10.39
N SER A 35 -6.37 -0.67 11.68
CA SER A 35 -7.64 -0.24 12.28
C SER A 35 -7.94 1.26 12.07
N ASP A 36 -6.90 2.09 11.97
CA ASP A 36 -7.01 3.52 11.69
C ASP A 36 -6.34 3.88 10.35
N ASN A 37 -7.07 3.66 9.25
CA ASN A 37 -6.60 4.00 7.91
C ASN A 37 -6.74 5.51 7.57
N LYS A 38 -7.35 6.31 8.45
CA LYS A 38 -7.54 7.75 8.28
C LYS A 38 -6.58 8.58 9.13
N ARG A 39 -5.65 7.94 9.84
CA ARG A 39 -4.64 8.59 10.66
C ARG A 39 -3.89 9.65 9.86
N THR A 40 -3.96 10.89 10.30
CA THR A 40 -3.15 11.96 9.74
C THR A 40 -1.69 11.81 10.16
N PRO A 41 -0.72 12.16 9.29
CA PRO A 41 0.69 12.19 9.67
C PRO A 41 0.94 13.10 10.88
N ASP A 42 1.86 12.69 11.74
CA ASP A 42 2.34 13.49 12.86
C ASP A 42 3.27 14.60 12.33
N ALA A 43 2.79 15.84 12.38
CA ALA A 43 3.52 16.99 11.84
C ALA A 43 4.89 17.20 12.49
N GLN A 44 5.01 16.97 13.81
CA GLN A 44 6.28 17.11 14.52
C GLN A 44 7.26 16.01 14.10
N TYR A 45 6.78 14.78 13.96
CA TYR A 45 7.63 13.67 13.55
C TYR A 45 8.05 13.78 12.07
N GLN A 46 7.15 14.20 11.18
CA GLN A 46 7.49 14.53 9.79
C GLN A 46 8.53 15.65 9.69
N HIS A 47 8.44 16.67 10.56
CA HIS A 47 9.47 17.71 10.66
C HIS A 47 10.80 17.14 11.16
N TYR A 48 10.78 16.30 12.18
CA TYR A 48 11.98 15.61 12.67
C TYR A 48 12.65 14.75 11.59
N LEU A 49 11.88 13.96 10.84
CA LEU A 49 12.39 13.12 9.74
C LEU A 49 12.98 13.95 8.61
N ARG A 50 12.34 15.06 8.24
CA ARG A 50 12.90 16.01 7.27
C ARG A 50 14.22 16.63 7.76
N ASN A 51 14.43 16.83 9.05
CA ASN A 51 15.70 17.38 9.56
C ASN A 51 16.79 16.31 9.78
N GLN A 52 16.55 15.04 9.46
CA GLN A 52 17.58 14.01 9.58
C GLN A 52 18.68 14.20 8.52
N PRO A 53 19.95 13.82 8.84
CA PRO A 53 21.09 14.01 7.95
C PRO A 53 20.91 13.41 6.55
N ASN A 54 20.28 12.24 6.44
CA ASN A 54 20.02 11.58 5.17
C ASN A 54 19.21 12.43 4.19
N TRP A 55 18.10 13.04 4.65
CA TRP A 55 17.29 13.92 3.80
C TRP A 55 17.99 15.26 3.53
N GLN A 56 18.64 15.84 4.54
CA GLN A 56 19.36 17.11 4.36
C GLN A 56 20.54 16.98 3.38
N ASN A 57 21.26 15.85 3.41
CA ASN A 57 22.32 15.55 2.47
C ASN A 57 21.76 15.36 1.05
N PHE A 58 20.63 14.66 0.91
CA PHE A 58 19.93 14.51 -0.37
C PHE A 58 19.53 15.86 -0.96
N LEU A 59 18.97 16.77 -0.15
CA LEU A 59 18.65 18.14 -0.58
C LEU A 59 19.89 18.94 -0.96
N THR A 60 20.99 18.80 -0.23
CA THR A 60 22.25 19.50 -0.54
C THR A 60 22.81 19.06 -1.89
N GLN A 61 22.67 17.77 -2.23
CA GLN A 61 23.17 17.20 -3.48
C GLN A 61 22.26 17.47 -4.68
N HIS A 62 20.93 17.49 -4.47
CA HIS A 62 19.95 17.48 -5.57
C HIS A 62 19.03 18.70 -5.62
N GLY A 63 19.20 19.64 -4.68
CA GLY A 63 18.44 20.89 -4.62
C GLY A 63 17.02 20.71 -4.08
N THR A 64 16.07 21.44 -4.66
CA THR A 64 14.69 21.51 -4.15
C THR A 64 13.93 20.21 -4.38
N TRP A 65 13.67 19.50 -3.29
CA TRP A 65 12.80 18.34 -3.22
C TRP A 65 11.88 18.41 -2.03
N TYR A 66 10.74 17.75 -2.15
CA TYR A 66 9.72 17.60 -1.11
C TYR A 66 9.57 16.14 -0.78
N VAL A 67 9.20 15.84 0.47
CA VAL A 67 9.01 14.48 0.93
C VAL A 67 7.89 14.39 1.96
N HIS A 68 7.12 13.31 1.86
CA HIS A 68 6.34 12.78 2.94
C HIS A 68 6.96 11.43 3.35
N PHE A 69 7.26 11.27 4.63
CA PHE A 69 7.88 10.05 5.15
C PHE A 69 6.84 9.05 5.61
N ASN A 70 7.16 7.78 5.42
CA ASN A 70 6.48 6.70 6.12
C ASN A 70 6.99 6.66 7.56
N GLU A 71 6.14 7.06 8.50
CA GLU A 71 6.48 7.13 9.93
C GLU A 71 6.79 5.78 10.56
N ALA A 72 6.37 4.69 9.91
CA ALA A 72 6.64 3.34 10.40
C ALA A 72 8.09 2.93 10.24
N ASN A 73 8.75 3.34 9.14
CA ASN A 73 10.12 2.92 8.81
C ASN A 73 11.09 4.11 8.62
N GLY A 74 10.61 5.34 8.73
CA GLY A 74 11.40 6.56 8.58
C GLY A 74 11.92 6.81 7.16
N LYS A 75 11.39 6.12 6.14
CA LYS A 75 11.84 6.25 4.75
C LYS A 75 10.87 7.11 3.92
N PRO A 76 11.33 7.72 2.81
CA PRO A 76 10.46 8.50 1.94
C PRO A 76 9.29 7.65 1.41
N HIS A 77 8.06 7.97 1.80
CA HIS A 77 6.86 7.37 1.21
C HIS A 77 6.53 8.02 -0.13
N LYS A 78 6.76 9.33 -0.23
CA LYS A 78 6.54 10.11 -1.44
C LYS A 78 7.53 11.27 -1.47
N ALA A 79 8.57 11.13 -2.28
CA ALA A 79 9.51 12.21 -2.59
C ALA A 79 9.36 12.65 -4.04
N PHE A 80 9.48 13.95 -4.29
CA PHE A 80 9.44 14.54 -5.64
C PHE A 80 10.13 15.90 -5.66
N GLY A 81 10.67 16.29 -6.81
CA GLY A 81 11.42 17.54 -6.91
C GLY A 81 12.03 17.78 -8.27
N LYS A 82 13.11 18.57 -8.26
CA LYS A 82 13.87 18.92 -9.47
C LYS A 82 14.37 17.66 -10.18
N PRO A 83 14.25 17.53 -11.51
CA PRO A 83 14.74 16.38 -12.25
C PRO A 83 16.23 16.09 -11.97
N ILE A 84 16.55 14.82 -11.74
CA ILE A 84 17.91 14.32 -11.58
C ILE A 84 18.26 13.45 -12.79
N VAL A 85 19.31 13.84 -13.50
CA VAL A 85 19.87 13.03 -14.59
C VAL A 85 20.69 11.89 -13.97
N VAL A 86 20.39 10.66 -14.38
CA VAL A 86 21.08 9.44 -13.94
C VAL A 86 21.55 8.63 -15.16
N PRO A 87 22.69 7.94 -15.08
CA PRO A 87 23.15 7.02 -16.12
C PRO A 87 22.23 5.80 -16.23
N GLY A 88 22.24 5.16 -17.39
CA GLY A 88 21.45 3.95 -17.68
C GLY A 88 20.84 3.99 -19.08
N SER A 89 20.78 2.83 -19.73
CA SER A 89 20.26 2.66 -21.10
C SER A 89 18.74 2.77 -21.20
N ASP A 90 18.03 2.45 -20.12
CA ASP A 90 16.57 2.42 -20.04
C ASP A 90 16.10 2.85 -18.65
N ALA A 91 14.77 2.88 -18.45
CA ALA A 91 14.18 3.30 -17.18
C ALA A 91 14.59 2.42 -15.99
N ILE A 92 14.78 1.11 -16.21
CA ILE A 92 15.11 0.16 -15.14
C ILE A 92 16.55 0.39 -14.71
N ALA A 93 17.50 0.40 -15.65
CA ALA A 93 18.92 0.66 -15.34
C ALA A 93 19.13 2.02 -14.64
N LYS A 94 18.34 3.03 -15.03
CA LYS A 94 18.34 4.35 -14.38
C LYS A 94 17.77 4.31 -12.97
N ALA A 95 16.70 3.55 -12.75
CA ALA A 95 16.11 3.37 -11.43
C ALA A 95 17.04 2.57 -10.50
N ASP A 96 17.70 1.52 -11.00
CA ASP A 96 18.70 0.75 -10.26
C ASP A 96 19.84 1.64 -9.79
N TYR A 97 20.44 2.42 -10.71
CA TYR A 97 21.48 3.38 -10.36
C TYR A 97 21.01 4.39 -9.30
N PHE A 98 19.81 4.95 -9.46
CA PHE A 98 19.26 5.90 -8.51
C PHE A 98 19.12 5.27 -7.11
N VAL A 99 18.62 4.04 -7.04
CA VAL A 99 18.41 3.33 -5.77
C VAL A 99 19.74 3.00 -5.08
N GLU A 100 20.71 2.51 -5.83
CA GLU A 100 22.00 2.07 -5.29
C GLU A 100 22.89 3.25 -4.87
N GLU A 101 22.99 4.26 -5.73
CA GLU A 101 23.96 5.34 -5.55
C GLU A 101 23.40 6.55 -4.83
N MET A 102 22.13 6.90 -5.07
CA MET A 102 21.53 8.15 -4.57
C MET A 102 20.65 7.98 -3.33
N LEU A 103 20.21 6.75 -3.02
CA LEU A 103 19.42 6.47 -1.81
C LEU A 103 20.21 5.79 -0.69
N ASN A 104 21.55 5.72 -0.79
CA ASN A 104 22.41 5.03 0.18
C ASN A 104 22.19 5.48 1.64
N GLY A 105 21.95 6.77 1.88
CA GLY A 105 21.71 7.35 3.21
C GLY A 105 20.40 6.89 3.86
N PHE A 106 19.50 6.24 3.11
CA PHE A 106 18.29 5.63 3.63
C PHE A 106 18.45 4.15 3.95
N ASN A 107 19.65 3.57 3.79
CA ASN A 107 19.94 2.15 4.02
C ASN A 107 18.96 1.24 3.27
N ILE A 108 18.75 1.52 1.98
CA ILE A 108 17.87 0.73 1.12
C ILE A 108 18.52 -0.63 0.88
N PRO A 109 17.83 -1.75 1.14
CA PRO A 109 18.39 -3.08 0.94
C PRO A 109 18.31 -3.47 -0.54
N SER A 110 19.10 -2.83 -1.41
CA SER A 110 19.01 -2.99 -2.87
C SER A 110 19.14 -4.45 -3.33
N THR A 111 20.00 -5.24 -2.68
CA THR A 111 20.16 -6.68 -2.95
C THR A 111 18.91 -7.52 -2.71
N ASN A 112 17.98 -6.98 -1.92
CA ASN A 112 16.72 -7.62 -1.54
C ASN A 112 15.54 -7.07 -2.34
N LEU A 113 15.79 -6.22 -3.35
CA LEU A 113 14.74 -5.71 -4.23
C LEU A 113 14.63 -6.56 -5.48
N LEU A 114 13.39 -6.92 -5.82
CA LEU A 114 13.07 -7.60 -7.07
C LEU A 114 12.23 -6.66 -7.93
N PHE A 115 12.67 -6.45 -9.17
CA PHE A 115 11.87 -5.76 -10.18
C PHE A 115 10.51 -6.45 -10.36
N VAL A 116 9.45 -5.65 -10.35
CA VAL A 116 8.07 -6.12 -10.55
C VAL A 116 7.62 -5.79 -11.97
N ASN A 117 7.60 -4.50 -12.31
CA ASN A 117 7.21 -4.03 -13.62
C ASN A 117 7.69 -2.59 -13.85
N SER A 118 7.67 -2.20 -15.12
CA SER A 118 7.79 -0.81 -15.52
C SER A 118 6.58 -0.41 -16.37
N THR A 119 6.18 0.85 -16.27
CA THR A 119 5.08 1.42 -17.05
C THR A 119 5.52 2.74 -17.68
N ARG A 120 4.97 3.05 -18.85
CA ARG A 120 5.25 4.29 -19.57
C ARG A 120 3.95 4.87 -20.12
N ASN A 121 3.77 6.17 -19.94
CA ASN A 121 2.72 6.95 -20.57
C ASN A 121 3.31 8.24 -21.17
N ASN A 122 2.45 9.12 -21.69
CA ASN A 122 2.87 10.37 -22.34
C ASN A 122 3.52 11.39 -21.40
N HIS A 123 3.44 11.18 -20.08
CA HIS A 123 3.92 12.12 -19.07
C HIS A 123 5.09 11.58 -18.24
N ALA A 124 5.18 10.26 -18.02
CA ALA A 124 6.18 9.67 -17.14
C ALA A 124 6.43 8.19 -17.44
N GLN A 125 7.56 7.73 -16.91
CA GLN A 125 7.89 6.32 -16.75
C GLN A 125 7.91 6.00 -15.26
N HIS A 126 7.49 4.80 -14.90
CA HIS A 126 7.54 4.32 -13.52
C HIS A 126 8.18 2.95 -13.50
N VAL A 127 9.06 2.73 -12.53
CA VAL A 127 9.69 1.44 -12.25
C VAL A 127 9.32 1.04 -10.84
N PHE A 128 8.90 -0.21 -10.66
CA PHE A 128 8.42 -0.73 -9.40
C PHE A 128 9.20 -1.97 -8.98
N TYR A 129 9.53 -2.02 -7.70
CA TYR A 129 10.22 -3.12 -7.05
C TYR A 129 9.42 -3.56 -5.83
N LYS A 130 9.46 -4.86 -5.55
CA LYS A 130 9.06 -5.46 -4.28
C LYS A 130 10.29 -5.86 -3.50
N GLN A 131 10.15 -6.02 -2.19
CA GLN A 131 11.23 -6.56 -1.36
C GLN A 131 11.04 -8.08 -1.14
N GLN A 132 12.14 -8.82 -1.21
CA GLN A 132 12.24 -10.21 -0.78
C GLN A 132 13.36 -10.40 0.24
N VAL A 133 13.17 -11.32 1.18
CA VAL A 133 14.21 -11.75 2.12
C VAL A 133 14.21 -13.27 2.20
N ASN A 134 15.37 -13.90 2.00
CA ASN A 134 15.49 -15.36 1.94
C ASN A 134 14.49 -16.02 0.96
N GLY A 135 14.23 -15.36 -0.18
CA GLY A 135 13.25 -15.80 -1.19
C GLY A 135 11.77 -15.58 -0.82
N ARG A 136 11.48 -14.94 0.32
CA ARG A 136 10.12 -14.66 0.80
C ARG A 136 9.73 -13.22 0.50
N ASP A 137 8.56 -13.04 -0.12
CA ASP A 137 7.99 -11.71 -0.35
C ASP A 137 7.72 -10.99 0.97
N VAL A 138 8.07 -9.70 1.04
CA VAL A 138 7.68 -8.83 2.14
C VAL A 138 6.41 -8.09 1.72
N LEU A 139 5.29 -8.44 2.38
CA LEU A 139 3.98 -7.87 2.09
C LEU A 139 3.97 -6.36 2.29
N ASN A 140 3.24 -5.66 1.40
CA ASN A 140 3.09 -4.22 1.37
C ASN A 140 4.42 -3.43 1.24
N SER A 141 5.53 -4.12 0.97
CA SER A 141 6.79 -3.47 0.63
C SER A 141 6.78 -3.03 -0.83
N ARG A 142 7.21 -1.79 -1.08
CA ARG A 142 7.32 -1.26 -2.43
C ARG A 142 8.36 -0.16 -2.50
N LEU A 143 9.29 -0.31 -3.43
CA LEU A 143 10.10 0.81 -3.91
C LEU A 143 9.59 1.20 -5.30
N SER A 144 9.47 2.51 -5.54
CA SER A 144 9.14 3.01 -6.87
C SER A 144 10.01 4.19 -7.25
N VAL A 145 10.38 4.25 -8.52
CA VAL A 145 11.07 5.40 -9.11
C VAL A 145 10.24 5.91 -10.27
N ARG A 146 9.95 7.21 -10.25
CA ARG A 146 9.25 7.92 -11.32
C ARG A 146 10.25 8.75 -12.10
N LEU A 147 10.26 8.55 -13.40
CA LEU A 147 11.09 9.28 -14.34
C LEU A 147 10.24 10.11 -15.31
N THR A 148 10.82 11.17 -15.85
CA THR A 148 10.26 11.87 -17.02
C THR A 148 10.25 10.96 -18.25
N THR A 149 9.59 11.40 -19.32
CA THR A 149 9.63 10.70 -20.62
C THR A 149 11.04 10.68 -21.23
N THR A 150 11.91 11.62 -20.84
CA THR A 150 13.36 11.70 -21.17
C THR A 150 14.24 10.89 -20.22
N GLY A 151 13.68 10.36 -19.13
CA GLY A 151 14.36 9.47 -18.20
C GLY A 151 15.18 10.19 -17.12
N GLU A 152 14.73 11.33 -16.64
CA GLU A 152 15.25 12.01 -15.45
C GLU A 152 14.40 11.63 -14.24
N VAL A 153 15.00 11.35 -13.09
CA VAL A 153 14.27 10.99 -11.86
C VAL A 153 13.58 12.23 -11.30
N VAL A 154 12.27 12.15 -11.09
CA VAL A 154 11.44 13.26 -10.59
C VAL A 154 10.60 12.90 -9.37
N GLY A 155 10.60 11.62 -8.98
CA GLY A 155 9.99 11.19 -7.75
C GLY A 155 10.31 9.75 -7.40
N PHE A 156 10.14 9.40 -6.13
CA PHE A 156 10.32 8.03 -5.65
C PHE A 156 9.55 7.76 -4.37
N SER A 157 9.34 6.49 -4.08
CA SER A 157 8.87 5.96 -2.80
C SER A 157 9.80 4.81 -2.39
N ALA A 158 10.09 4.68 -1.10
CA ALA A 158 11.00 3.70 -0.54
C ALA A 158 10.35 3.01 0.67
N ASP A 159 9.14 2.50 0.50
CA ASP A 159 8.42 1.72 1.52
C ASP A 159 8.98 0.30 1.61
N VAL A 160 10.24 0.20 2.01
CA VAL A 160 11.00 -1.04 2.17
C VAL A 160 11.69 -1.04 3.53
N TYR A 161 12.13 -2.21 4.00
CA TYR A 161 12.57 -2.39 5.38
C TYR A 161 14.03 -2.81 5.46
N SER A 162 14.83 -2.07 6.22
CA SER A 162 16.22 -2.44 6.52
C SER A 162 16.26 -3.45 7.67
N ASN A 163 17.33 -4.25 7.74
CA ASN A 163 17.62 -5.15 8.87
C ASN A 163 16.47 -6.10 9.23
N LEU A 164 15.77 -6.61 8.21
CA LEU A 164 14.65 -7.52 8.39
C LEU A 164 15.16 -8.88 8.92
N SER A 165 14.64 -9.28 10.08
CA SER A 165 14.81 -10.63 10.62
C SER A 165 13.42 -11.18 10.98
N VAL A 166 13.15 -12.41 10.54
CA VAL A 166 11.86 -13.08 10.72
C VAL A 166 12.11 -14.56 10.96
N GLU A 167 11.44 -15.11 11.97
CA GLU A 167 11.48 -16.54 12.25
C GLU A 167 10.56 -17.31 11.30
N ASN A 168 10.78 -18.61 11.16
CA ASN A 168 9.86 -19.47 10.41
C ASN A 168 8.48 -19.50 11.09
N PRO A 169 7.39 -19.70 10.33
CA PRO A 169 6.06 -19.81 10.91
C PRO A 169 5.99 -21.01 11.86
N SER A 170 5.37 -20.79 13.02
CA SER A 170 5.09 -21.85 14.00
C SER A 170 3.91 -22.74 13.59
N MET A 171 3.11 -22.29 12.61
CA MET A 171 1.97 -23.02 12.06
C MET A 171 2.21 -23.37 10.60
N SER A 172 1.58 -24.44 10.14
CA SER A 172 1.52 -24.86 8.75
C SER A 172 0.47 -24.07 7.95
N ALA A 173 0.56 -24.11 6.62
CA ALA A 173 -0.46 -23.52 5.75
C ALA A 173 -1.87 -24.11 6.00
N SER A 174 -1.96 -25.42 6.28
CA SER A 174 -3.22 -26.10 6.60
C SER A 174 -3.85 -25.59 7.90
N GLU A 175 -3.03 -25.41 8.95
CA GLU A 175 -3.49 -24.81 10.21
C GLU A 175 -3.92 -23.35 10.02
N ALA A 176 -3.23 -22.60 9.15
CA ALA A 176 -3.65 -21.25 8.79
C ALA A 176 -5.00 -21.23 8.06
N SER A 177 -5.25 -22.16 7.13
CA SER A 177 -6.55 -22.32 6.47
C SER A 177 -7.66 -22.62 7.46
N ALA A 178 -7.43 -23.56 8.39
CA ALA A 178 -8.40 -23.91 9.41
C ALA A 178 -8.71 -22.72 10.34
N ALA A 179 -7.68 -21.93 10.69
CA ALA A 179 -7.86 -20.72 11.47
C ALA A 179 -8.62 -19.62 10.71
N ALA A 180 -8.41 -19.49 9.40
CA ALA A 180 -9.06 -18.46 8.57
C ALA A 180 -10.57 -18.64 8.42
N ILE A 181 -11.07 -19.88 8.51
CA ILE A 181 -12.51 -20.18 8.43
C ILE A 181 -13.19 -20.35 9.79
N ALA A 182 -12.42 -20.29 10.88
CA ALA A 182 -12.94 -20.51 12.21
C ALA A 182 -13.91 -19.38 12.62
N GLY A 183 -15.16 -19.73 12.89
CA GLY A 183 -16.19 -18.79 13.33
C GLY A 183 -16.99 -18.13 12.21
N LEU A 184 -16.77 -18.51 10.95
CA LEU A 184 -17.64 -18.12 9.83
C LEU A 184 -18.93 -18.94 9.85
N ASP A 185 -20.08 -18.28 9.84
CA ASP A 185 -21.42 -18.90 9.79
C ASP A 185 -22.05 -18.71 8.39
N VAL A 186 -21.24 -18.96 7.35
CA VAL A 186 -21.61 -18.84 5.94
C VAL A 186 -21.13 -20.05 5.15
N GLU A 187 -21.74 -20.31 3.99
CA GLU A 187 -21.31 -21.41 3.13
C GLU A 187 -19.90 -21.15 2.59
N ILE A 188 -18.96 -22.02 2.91
CA ILE A 188 -17.58 -21.99 2.39
C ILE A 188 -17.54 -22.79 1.10
N LEU A 189 -17.30 -22.11 -0.01
CA LEU A 189 -17.19 -22.72 -1.34
C LEU A 189 -15.80 -23.29 -1.60
N ASN A 190 -14.77 -22.56 -1.16
CA ASN A 190 -13.37 -22.92 -1.38
C ASN A 190 -12.45 -22.19 -0.40
N VAL A 191 -11.32 -22.81 -0.07
CA VAL A 191 -10.24 -22.19 0.70
C VAL A 191 -8.93 -22.42 -0.05
N ASP A 192 -8.30 -21.34 -0.49
CA ASP A 192 -7.03 -21.38 -1.21
C ASP A 192 -5.95 -20.71 -0.35
N ALA A 193 -5.11 -21.53 0.28
CA ALA A 193 -3.95 -21.06 1.02
C ALA A 193 -2.70 -21.18 0.17
N GLN A 194 -1.99 -20.07 -0.01
CA GLN A 194 -0.68 -20.12 -0.64
C GLN A 194 0.27 -20.92 0.27
N SER A 195 0.91 -21.95 -0.30
CA SER A 195 1.82 -22.82 0.45
C SER A 195 3.08 -22.10 0.92
N ASP A 196 3.49 -21.05 0.21
CA ASP A 196 4.62 -20.21 0.59
C ASP A 196 4.18 -19.07 1.50
N TRP A 197 4.74 -19.06 2.71
CA TRP A 197 4.56 -17.95 3.64
C TRP A 197 5.32 -16.70 3.17
N LYS A 198 4.89 -15.55 3.66
CA LYS A 198 5.41 -14.21 3.37
C LYS A 198 5.74 -13.47 4.65
N VAL A 199 6.50 -12.38 4.54
CA VAL A 199 6.81 -11.54 5.68
C VAL A 199 5.83 -10.39 5.78
N LEU A 200 5.17 -10.24 6.92
CA LEU A 200 4.36 -9.07 7.23
C LEU A 200 5.13 -8.13 8.16
N ALA A 201 5.28 -6.88 7.74
CA ALA A 201 5.81 -5.81 8.57
C ALA A 201 4.68 -5.17 9.40
N LEU A 202 4.82 -5.25 10.72
CA LEU A 202 3.87 -4.75 11.70
C LEU A 202 4.48 -3.54 12.43
N PRO A 203 4.11 -2.31 12.05
CA PRO A 203 4.61 -1.14 12.74
C PRO A 203 3.96 -1.03 14.11
N LYS A 204 4.78 -0.97 15.16
CA LYS A 204 4.31 -0.43 16.44
C LYS A 204 4.31 1.09 16.34
N TYR A 205 3.15 1.64 16.05
CA TYR A 205 2.98 3.09 15.98
C TYR A 205 3.49 3.74 17.28
N ARG A 206 4.28 4.82 17.14
CA ARG A 206 4.93 5.62 18.20
C ARG A 206 6.16 5.03 18.88
N THR A 207 6.37 3.70 18.92
CA THR A 207 7.62 3.14 19.50
C THR A 207 8.76 3.07 18.48
N LYS A 208 8.47 3.32 17.18
CA LYS A 208 9.45 3.24 16.08
C LYS A 208 10.05 1.84 15.91
N GLU A 209 9.39 0.84 16.49
CA GLU A 209 9.75 -0.56 16.38
C GLU A 209 8.95 -1.19 15.23
N MET A 210 9.66 -1.94 14.40
CA MET A 210 9.06 -2.77 13.36
C MET A 210 9.14 -4.22 13.82
N ASN A 211 7.99 -4.89 13.88
CA ASN A 211 7.93 -6.32 14.10
C ASN A 211 7.68 -7.02 12.77
N PHE A 212 8.50 -8.01 12.44
CA PHE A 212 8.27 -8.84 11.26
C PHE A 212 7.66 -10.18 11.68
N ARG A 213 6.61 -10.62 10.99
CA ARG A 213 5.95 -11.90 11.26
C ARG A 213 5.87 -12.74 9.99
N PRO A 214 6.11 -14.06 10.08
CA PRO A 214 5.78 -14.97 9.00
C PRO A 214 4.25 -15.11 8.93
N VAL A 215 3.66 -15.03 7.74
CA VAL A 215 2.21 -15.14 7.52
C VAL A 215 1.92 -15.97 6.28
N TYR A 216 0.76 -16.64 6.24
CA TYR A 216 0.22 -17.22 5.02
C TYR A 216 -0.89 -16.32 4.48
N GLU A 217 -0.96 -16.14 3.16
CA GLU A 217 -2.15 -15.56 2.53
C GLU A 217 -3.13 -16.69 2.24
N VAL A 218 -4.34 -16.55 2.80
CA VAL A 218 -5.45 -17.48 2.62
C VAL A 218 -6.61 -16.71 2.00
N LEU A 219 -7.06 -17.17 0.84
CA LEU A 219 -8.24 -16.65 0.16
C LEU A 219 -9.41 -17.60 0.42
N VAL A 220 -10.42 -17.10 1.13
CA VAL A 220 -11.64 -17.85 1.44
C VAL A 220 -12.75 -17.37 0.52
N TYR A 221 -13.43 -18.30 -0.15
CA TYR A 221 -14.56 -18.03 -1.01
C TYR A 221 -15.83 -18.52 -0.32
N THR A 222 -16.82 -17.63 -0.24
CA THR A 222 -18.01 -17.79 0.60
C THR A 222 -19.26 -17.28 -0.12
N LYS A 223 -20.43 -17.72 0.32
CA LYS A 223 -21.74 -17.22 -0.12
C LYS A 223 -22.74 -17.15 1.02
N ASN A 224 -23.66 -16.19 0.94
CA ASN A 224 -24.87 -16.16 1.78
C ASN A 224 -26.06 -16.87 1.11
N GLU A 225 -27.19 -16.91 1.82
CA GLU A 225 -28.45 -17.49 1.35
C GLU A 225 -28.96 -16.90 0.03
N ASP A 226 -28.62 -15.63 -0.26
CA ASP A 226 -28.97 -14.93 -1.50
C ASP A 226 -27.99 -15.21 -2.67
N ASN A 227 -27.05 -16.15 -2.51
CA ASN A 227 -26.00 -16.47 -3.48
C ASN A 227 -25.00 -15.32 -3.76
N ILE A 228 -24.89 -14.36 -2.85
CA ILE A 228 -23.97 -13.22 -2.93
C ILE A 228 -22.70 -13.56 -2.13
N PRO A 229 -21.49 -13.18 -2.59
CA PRO A 229 -20.28 -13.27 -1.78
C PRO A 229 -20.49 -12.63 -0.41
N ALA A 230 -20.27 -13.40 0.65
CA ALA A 230 -20.50 -12.99 2.03
C ALA A 230 -19.17 -13.00 2.79
N ASN A 231 -19.00 -12.17 3.80
CA ASN A 231 -17.79 -12.20 4.62
C ASN A 231 -18.06 -12.86 5.97
#